data_AF-A0A8X7NFU8-F1
#
_entry.id   AF-A0A8X7NFU8-F1
#
_cell.length_a   1.000
_cell.length_b   1.000
_cell.length_c   1.000
_cell.angle_alpha   90.00
_cell.angle_beta   90.00
_cell.angle_gamma   90.00
#
_symmetry.space_group_name_H-M   'P 1'
#
loop_
_entity.id
_entity.type
_entity.pdbx_description
1 polymer ?
#
loop_
_entity_poly.entity_id
_entity_poly.type
_entity_poly.pdbx_seq_one_letter_code
_entity_poly.pdbx_strand_id
1 'polypeptide(L)'
;MSLKYVLRQNQRGLIFNFPQFNIKSTIEQIQQLPDSKSRLRALYKRFYKLRQFECTPKLYKVDDNPYSIPDITIDDYVALIKRNFRNVDYNLKRQKFLKLPPLCEDQLEQRLFATLTFVFNHTVAKRNFHAEEAIATVEDEKRASIDTTESQIISTLLRMDHDCPWQIKYDYKFQWLDQLDKLQSDKNAKKGKNNGNEVLAYLTYKQFLTTVMRLNESLGLCL
;
A
#
# COMPACT_ATOMS: atom_id res chain seq x y z
N MET A 1 -2.69 26.52 -19.64
CA MET A 1 -2.89 25.94 -18.30
C MET A 1 -1.71 25.05 -17.99
N SER A 2 -0.83 25.42 -17.05
CA SER A 2 0.28 24.55 -16.67
C SER A 2 -0.24 23.39 -15.82
N LEU A 3 0.14 22.15 -16.16
CA LEU A 3 -0.11 20.99 -15.32
C LEU A 3 0.56 21.24 -13.95
N LYS A 4 -0.23 21.29 -12.88
CA LYS A 4 0.23 21.53 -11.50
C LYS A 4 1.04 20.35 -10.94
N TYR A 5 1.14 19.26 -11.70
CA TYR A 5 1.80 18.01 -11.34
C TYR A 5 2.60 17.49 -12.56
N VAL A 6 3.86 17.16 -12.35
CA VAL A 6 4.75 16.55 -13.36
C VAL A 6 4.87 15.06 -13.03
N LEU A 7 4.61 14.21 -14.02
CA LEU A 7 4.71 12.75 -13.88
C LEU A 7 6.18 12.32 -13.84
N ARG A 8 6.44 11.10 -13.34
CA ARG A 8 7.80 10.55 -13.30
C ARG A 8 8.30 10.30 -14.71
N GLN A 9 9.39 10.97 -15.07
CA GLN A 9 10.19 10.62 -16.24
C GLN A 9 11.09 9.42 -15.89
N ASN A 10 11.39 8.60 -16.90
CA ASN A 10 12.04 7.28 -16.82
C ASN A 10 11.10 6.09 -16.61
N GLN A 11 9.93 6.17 -17.26
CA GLN A 11 9.07 5.01 -17.39
C GLN A 11 9.70 3.98 -18.36
N ARG A 12 9.87 2.72 -17.94
CA ARG A 12 10.48 1.63 -18.75
C ARG A 12 9.63 1.22 -19.97
N GLY A 13 8.63 2.00 -20.35
CA GLY A 13 7.80 1.78 -21.53
C GLY A 13 7.11 3.04 -22.06
N LEU A 14 6.66 2.97 -23.31
CA LEU A 14 5.78 3.96 -23.93
C LEU A 14 4.39 3.92 -23.25
N ILE A 15 4.09 4.90 -22.40
CA ILE A 15 2.74 5.07 -21.85
C ILE A 15 1.86 5.79 -22.87
N PHE A 16 1.13 5.02 -23.67
CA PHE A 16 0.20 5.57 -24.68
C PHE A 16 -1.07 6.20 -24.08
N ASN A 17 -1.40 5.89 -22.82
CA ASN A 17 -2.63 6.36 -22.18
C ASN A 17 -2.35 6.86 -20.76
N PHE A 18 -2.15 8.17 -20.62
CA PHE A 18 -2.06 8.80 -19.31
C PHE A 18 -3.44 8.90 -18.66
N PRO A 19 -3.63 8.47 -17.41
CA PRO A 19 -4.82 8.84 -16.68
C PRO A 19 -4.76 10.36 -16.41
N GLN A 20 -5.49 11.16 -17.19
CA GLN A 20 -5.83 12.53 -16.82
C GLN A 20 -6.75 12.48 -15.60
N PHE A 21 -6.15 12.36 -14.42
CA PHE A 21 -6.86 12.13 -13.18
C PHE A 21 -6.88 13.41 -12.35
N ASN A 22 -7.99 14.14 -12.42
CA ASN A 22 -8.24 15.22 -11.48
C ASN A 22 -8.84 14.61 -10.20
N ILE A 23 -8.01 14.47 -9.17
CA ILE A 23 -8.41 13.88 -7.88
C ILE A 23 -9.56 14.65 -7.23
N LYS A 24 -9.57 15.98 -7.33
CA LYS A 24 -10.60 16.84 -6.73
C LYS A 24 -11.95 16.61 -7.40
N SER A 25 -12.03 16.72 -8.73
CA SER A 25 -13.28 16.47 -9.45
C SER A 25 -13.74 15.01 -9.30
N THR A 26 -12.80 14.08 -9.16
CA THR A 26 -13.11 12.67 -8.94
C THR A 26 -13.79 12.44 -7.59
N ILE A 27 -13.29 13.06 -6.52
CA ILE A 27 -13.91 12.96 -5.20
C ILE A 27 -15.30 13.58 -5.22
N GLU A 28 -15.45 14.79 -5.79
CA GLU A 28 -16.75 15.47 -5.93
C GLU A 28 -17.77 14.61 -6.68
N GLN A 29 -17.37 13.98 -7.80
CA GLN A 29 -18.23 13.07 -8.56
C GLN A 29 -18.64 11.83 -7.78
N ILE A 30 -17.77 11.28 -6.93
CA ILE A 30 -18.11 10.10 -6.12
C ILE A 30 -19.08 10.50 -5.01
N GLN A 31 -18.87 11.64 -4.37
CA GLN A 31 -19.74 12.15 -3.30
C GLN A 31 -21.17 12.41 -3.77
N GLN A 32 -21.37 12.74 -5.05
CA GLN A 32 -22.69 12.93 -5.64
C GLN A 32 -23.48 11.64 -5.87
N LEU A 33 -22.87 10.46 -5.69
CA LEU A 33 -23.58 9.19 -5.87
C LEU A 33 -24.50 8.89 -4.68
N PRO A 34 -25.73 8.39 -4.94
CA PRO A 34 -26.80 8.35 -3.95
C PRO A 34 -26.55 7.33 -2.84
N ASP A 35 -25.99 6.17 -3.16
CA ASP A 35 -25.81 5.06 -2.22
C ASP A 35 -24.32 4.74 -1.97
N SER A 36 -24.01 4.29 -0.75
CA SER A 36 -22.64 3.99 -0.34
C SER A 36 -22.03 2.84 -1.12
N LYS A 37 -22.84 1.89 -1.60
CA LYS A 37 -22.38 0.79 -2.45
C LYS A 37 -21.92 1.30 -3.82
N SER A 38 -22.63 2.24 -4.43
CA SER A 38 -22.18 2.92 -5.65
C SER A 38 -20.91 3.73 -5.41
N ARG A 39 -20.81 4.45 -4.29
CA ARG A 39 -19.59 5.19 -3.90
C ARG A 39 -18.38 4.26 -3.76
N LEU A 40 -18.54 3.15 -3.04
CA LEU A 40 -17.49 2.15 -2.86
C LEU A 40 -17.06 1.50 -4.19
N ARG A 41 -18.03 1.19 -5.06
CA ARG A 41 -17.74 0.67 -6.41
C ARG A 41 -16.99 1.69 -7.27
N ALA A 42 -17.35 2.98 -7.17
CA ALA A 42 -16.65 4.04 -7.87
C ALA A 42 -15.21 4.19 -7.35
N LEU A 43 -15.01 4.18 -6.03
CA LEU A 43 -13.69 4.16 -5.39
C LEU A 43 -12.83 2.99 -5.90
N TYR A 44 -13.35 1.76 -5.88
CA TYR A 44 -12.65 0.59 -6.44
C TYR A 44 -12.17 0.83 -7.88
N LYS A 45 -13.05 1.36 -8.74
CA LYS A 45 -12.69 1.68 -10.13
C LYS A 45 -11.59 2.74 -10.20
N ARG A 46 -11.55 3.70 -9.27
CA ARG A 46 -10.49 4.72 -9.22
C ARG A 46 -9.15 4.13 -8.78
N PHE A 47 -9.12 3.34 -7.71
CA PHE A 47 -7.90 2.60 -7.32
C PHE A 47 -7.41 1.70 -8.47
N TYR A 48 -8.31 0.96 -9.11
CA TYR A 48 -7.95 0.12 -10.26
C TYR A 48 -7.35 0.93 -11.44
N LYS A 49 -7.79 2.17 -11.67
CA LYS A 49 -7.18 3.03 -12.69
C LYS A 49 -5.74 3.43 -12.35
N LEU A 50 -5.41 3.54 -11.06
CA LEU A 50 -4.07 3.87 -10.58
C LEU A 50 -3.09 2.70 -10.62
N ARG A 51 -3.50 1.52 -11.12
CA ARG A 51 -2.63 0.33 -11.28
C ARG A 51 -1.46 0.54 -12.25
N GLN A 52 -1.58 1.51 -13.16
CA GLN A 52 -0.51 1.87 -14.09
C GLN A 52 0.42 2.85 -13.38
N PHE A 53 1.28 2.30 -12.54
CA PHE A 53 2.36 3.02 -11.89
C PHE A 53 3.64 2.22 -12.07
N GLU A 54 4.76 2.92 -11.97
CA GLU A 54 6.04 2.26 -11.92
C GLU A 54 6.55 2.24 -10.49
N CYS A 55 6.83 1.03 -10.01
CA CYS A 55 7.62 0.82 -8.82
C CYS A 55 9.00 1.46 -9.01
N THR A 56 9.53 2.04 -7.95
CA THR A 56 10.79 2.76 -8.00
C THR A 56 11.96 1.81 -8.31
N PRO A 57 12.91 2.18 -9.18
CA PRO A 57 14.05 1.31 -9.50
C PRO A 57 14.95 1.04 -8.27
N LYS A 58 14.85 1.90 -7.24
CA LYS A 58 15.60 1.82 -5.98
C LYS A 58 14.93 0.97 -4.89
N LEU A 59 13.76 0.39 -5.13
CA LEU A 59 13.09 -0.44 -4.12
C LEU A 59 13.92 -1.63 -3.65
N TYR A 60 14.94 -1.99 -4.42
CA TYR A 60 15.71 -3.19 -4.19
C TYR A 60 17.19 -2.97 -4.49
N LYS A 61 17.94 -2.61 -3.46
CA LYS A 61 19.23 -3.26 -3.26
C LYS A 61 19.07 -4.14 -2.03
N VAL A 62 18.84 -5.43 -2.24
CA VAL A 62 19.32 -6.40 -1.27
C VAL A 62 20.80 -6.52 -1.62
N ASP A 63 21.66 -5.91 -0.81
CA ASP A 63 23.11 -5.92 -1.08
C ASP A 63 23.69 -7.35 -1.17
N ASP A 64 22.92 -8.37 -0.75
CA ASP A 64 23.35 -9.76 -0.68
C ASP A 64 22.96 -10.64 -1.89
N ASN A 65 21.98 -10.30 -2.74
CA ASN A 65 21.72 -11.07 -3.97
C ASN A 65 20.92 -10.29 -5.06
N PRO A 66 21.59 -9.78 -6.12
CA PRO A 66 20.95 -9.00 -7.19
C PRO A 66 20.06 -9.82 -8.14
N TYR A 67 19.99 -11.15 -8.01
CA TYR A 67 19.23 -12.04 -8.91
C TYR A 67 17.91 -12.56 -8.33
N SER A 68 17.50 -12.12 -7.13
CA SER A 68 16.34 -12.68 -6.40
C SER A 68 15.28 -11.65 -6.06
N ILE A 69 15.25 -10.52 -6.76
CA ILE A 69 14.23 -9.49 -6.56
C ILE A 69 13.05 -9.83 -7.49
N PRO A 70 11.91 -10.35 -6.97
CA PRO A 70 10.71 -10.43 -7.80
C PRO A 70 10.27 -9.02 -8.17
N ASP A 71 10.09 -8.78 -9.47
CA ASP A 71 9.51 -7.54 -9.95
C ASP A 71 8.06 -7.46 -9.48
N ILE A 72 7.73 -6.51 -8.58
CA ILE A 72 6.34 -6.22 -8.23
C ILE A 72 5.64 -5.75 -9.51
N THR A 73 4.61 -6.49 -9.91
CA THR A 73 3.87 -6.23 -11.13
C THR A 73 2.59 -5.44 -10.87
N ILE A 74 1.98 -4.99 -11.97
CA ILE A 74 0.62 -4.43 -11.95
C ILE A 74 -0.38 -5.42 -11.35
N ASP A 75 -0.17 -6.72 -11.55
CA ASP A 75 -1.07 -7.77 -11.07
C ASP A 75 -1.06 -7.92 -9.56
N ASP A 76 0.09 -7.71 -8.90
CA ASP A 76 0.21 -7.70 -7.44
C ASP A 76 -0.64 -6.58 -6.84
N TYR A 77 -0.57 -5.37 -7.42
CA TYR A 77 -1.42 -4.26 -7.02
C TYR A 77 -2.90 -4.55 -7.23
N VAL A 78 -3.26 -5.09 -8.40
CA VAL A 78 -4.66 -5.43 -8.69
C VAL A 78 -5.19 -6.50 -7.73
N ALA A 79 -4.37 -7.49 -7.38
CA ALA A 79 -4.72 -8.52 -6.40
C ALA A 79 -4.95 -7.92 -5.01
N LEU A 80 -4.07 -7.02 -4.56
CA LEU A 80 -4.21 -6.28 -3.29
C LEU A 80 -5.51 -5.49 -3.25
N ILE A 81 -5.78 -4.68 -4.28
CA ILE A 81 -7.01 -3.86 -4.36
C ILE A 81 -8.26 -4.73 -4.36
N LYS A 82 -8.29 -5.80 -5.18
CA LYS A 82 -9.43 -6.74 -5.21
C LYS A 82 -9.68 -7.36 -3.85
N ARG A 83 -8.62 -7.78 -3.15
CA ARG A 83 -8.73 -8.41 -1.83
C ARG A 83 -9.25 -7.42 -0.79
N ASN A 84 -8.69 -6.21 -0.77
CA ASN A 84 -9.10 -5.15 0.17
C ASN A 84 -10.58 -4.77 0.00
N PHE A 85 -11.05 -4.56 -1.22
CA PHE A 85 -12.45 -4.16 -1.47
C PHE A 85 -13.47 -5.29 -1.29
N ARG A 86 -13.06 -6.56 -1.42
CA ARG A 86 -13.98 -7.70 -1.35
C ARG A 86 -14.12 -8.29 0.05
N ASN A 87 -13.00 -8.43 0.77
CA ASN A 87 -12.93 -9.32 1.93
C ASN A 87 -12.40 -8.64 3.20
N VAL A 88 -11.77 -7.47 3.08
CA VAL A 88 -11.08 -6.84 4.21
C VAL A 88 -11.99 -5.83 4.89
N ASP A 89 -12.22 -6.05 6.19
CA ASP A 89 -12.91 -5.11 7.06
C ASP A 89 -11.89 -4.22 7.79
N TYR A 90 -11.92 -2.92 7.50
CA TYR A 90 -11.04 -1.95 8.13
C TYR A 90 -11.32 -1.76 9.62
N ASN A 91 -12.60 -1.78 10.04
CA ASN A 91 -12.96 -1.63 11.45
C ASN A 91 -12.52 -2.85 12.27
N LEU A 92 -12.60 -4.05 11.69
CA LEU A 92 -12.05 -5.25 12.30
C LEU A 92 -10.53 -5.13 12.49
N LYS A 93 -9.79 -4.68 11.46
CA LYS A 93 -8.35 -4.39 11.58
C LYS A 93 -8.07 -3.39 12.70
N ARG A 94 -8.81 -2.28 12.74
CA ARG A 94 -8.67 -1.21 13.73
C ARG A 94 -8.85 -1.73 15.16
N GLN A 95 -9.86 -2.58 15.37
CA GLN A 95 -10.10 -3.20 16.67
C GLN A 95 -9.01 -4.21 17.05
N LYS A 96 -8.62 -5.10 16.13
CA LYS A 96 -7.66 -6.18 16.39
C LYS A 96 -6.24 -5.67 16.66
N PHE A 97 -5.74 -4.74 15.84
CA PHE A 97 -4.35 -4.27 15.94
C PHE A 97 -4.16 -3.10 16.90
N LEU A 98 -5.14 -2.20 17.00
CA LEU A 98 -5.00 -0.96 17.79
C LEU A 98 -5.92 -0.91 19.01
N LYS A 99 -6.87 -1.85 19.16
CA LYS A 99 -7.90 -1.83 20.23
C LYS A 99 -8.70 -0.53 20.27
N LEU A 100 -8.86 0.11 19.12
CA LEU A 100 -9.66 1.32 18.94
C LEU A 100 -11.10 0.95 18.52
N PRO A 101 -12.10 1.80 18.82
CA PRO A 101 -13.49 1.56 18.42
C PRO A 101 -13.64 1.51 16.90
N PRO A 102 -14.77 1.03 16.34
CA PRO A 102 -15.04 1.18 14.92
C PRO A 102 -15.25 2.65 14.53
N LEU A 103 -14.93 2.99 13.28
CA LEU A 103 -15.28 4.26 12.66
C LEU A 103 -16.72 4.19 12.11
N CYS A 104 -17.41 5.33 12.08
CA CYS A 104 -18.68 5.43 11.37
C CYS A 104 -18.48 5.44 9.85
N GLU A 105 -19.56 5.27 9.10
CA GLU A 105 -19.54 5.22 7.63
C GLU A 105 -18.94 6.49 7.01
N ASP A 106 -19.33 7.67 7.50
CA ASP A 106 -18.81 8.96 7.01
C ASP A 106 -17.30 9.10 7.23
N GLN A 107 -16.80 8.65 8.40
CA GLN A 107 -15.38 8.66 8.71
C GLN A 107 -14.61 7.71 7.79
N LEU A 108 -15.14 6.51 7.56
CA LEU A 108 -14.53 5.55 6.63
C LEU A 108 -14.48 6.11 5.21
N GLU A 109 -15.55 6.76 4.76
CA GLU A 109 -15.63 7.36 3.44
C GLU A 109 -14.59 8.48 3.26
N GLN A 110 -14.48 9.38 4.24
CA GLN A 110 -13.46 10.44 4.23
C GLN A 110 -12.04 9.86 4.19
N ARG A 111 -11.77 8.82 4.98
CA ARG A 111 -10.46 8.16 4.98
C ARG A 111 -10.18 7.43 3.67
N LEU A 112 -11.18 6.87 2.99
CA LEU A 112 -11.04 6.28 1.67
C LEU A 112 -10.69 7.34 0.60
N PHE A 113 -11.26 8.55 0.67
CA PHE A 113 -10.86 9.66 -0.19
C PHE A 113 -9.43 10.15 0.06
N ALA A 114 -9.03 10.23 1.34
CA ALA A 114 -7.66 10.54 1.71
C ALA A 114 -6.69 9.46 1.20
N THR A 115 -7.07 8.18 1.32
CA THR A 115 -6.31 7.03 0.80
C THR A 115 -6.20 7.06 -0.72
N LEU A 116 -7.27 7.40 -1.43
CA LEU A 116 -7.23 7.56 -2.88
C LEU A 116 -6.26 8.66 -3.29
N THR A 117 -6.26 9.78 -2.56
CA THR A 117 -5.32 10.89 -2.78
C THR A 117 -3.89 10.46 -2.50
N PHE A 118 -3.66 9.73 -1.41
CA PHE A 118 -2.35 9.18 -1.05
C PHE A 118 -1.81 8.24 -2.14
N VAL A 119 -2.63 7.31 -2.62
CA VAL A 119 -2.26 6.41 -3.72
C VAL A 119 -2.08 7.18 -5.02
N PHE A 120 -2.86 8.23 -5.28
CA PHE A 120 -2.62 9.10 -6.44
C PHE A 120 -1.25 9.78 -6.36
N ASN A 121 -0.86 10.34 -5.22
CA ASN A 121 0.45 10.98 -5.02
C ASN A 121 1.62 10.03 -5.27
N HIS A 122 1.44 8.73 -5.06
CA HIS A 122 2.45 7.72 -5.38
C HIS A 122 2.74 7.65 -6.90
N THR A 123 1.78 8.01 -7.75
CA THR A 123 1.93 8.00 -9.23
C THR A 123 2.63 9.25 -9.77
N VAL A 124 2.80 10.27 -8.94
CA VAL A 124 3.35 11.57 -9.34
C VAL A 124 4.85 11.64 -8.98
N ALA A 125 5.64 12.38 -9.77
CA ALA A 125 7.03 12.62 -9.43
C ALA A 125 7.14 13.72 -8.39
N LYS A 126 8.11 13.60 -7.48
CA LYS A 126 8.61 14.78 -6.80
C LYS A 126 9.30 15.67 -7.85
N ARG A 127 9.13 16.99 -7.75
CA ARG A 127 9.84 17.93 -8.64
C ARG A 127 11.33 17.66 -8.55
N ASN A 128 11.93 17.26 -9.67
CA ASN A 128 13.33 16.91 -9.77
C ASN A 128 13.95 17.68 -10.94
N PHE A 129 15.01 18.43 -10.68
CA PHE A 129 15.73 19.21 -11.69
C PHE A 129 16.52 18.32 -12.65
N HIS A 130 16.90 17.12 -12.19
CA HIS A 130 17.66 16.14 -12.97
C HIS A 130 16.76 15.14 -13.73
N ALA A 131 15.44 15.35 -13.76
CA ALA A 131 14.51 14.39 -14.38
C ALA A 131 14.72 14.23 -15.89
N GLU A 132 15.11 15.32 -16.56
CA GLU A 132 15.30 15.39 -18.02
C GLU A 132 16.76 15.14 -18.44
N GLU A 133 17.66 14.89 -17.48
CA GLU A 133 19.06 14.59 -17.76
C GLU A 133 19.21 13.17 -18.30
N ALA A 134 20.11 13.00 -19.27
CA ALA A 134 20.40 11.69 -19.83
C ALA A 134 21.00 10.76 -18.76
N ILE A 135 20.40 9.58 -18.58
CA ILE A 135 20.91 8.57 -17.66
C ILE A 135 22.01 7.76 -18.36
N ALA A 136 23.26 8.00 -17.98
CA ALA A 136 24.40 7.21 -18.45
C ALA A 136 24.97 6.31 -17.33
N THR A 137 24.83 6.71 -16.07
CA THR A 137 25.36 5.99 -14.91
C THR A 137 24.30 5.67 -13.86
N VAL A 138 24.63 4.74 -12.95
CA VAL A 138 23.81 4.43 -11.77
C VAL A 138 23.62 5.67 -10.88
N GLU A 139 24.58 6.58 -10.85
CA GLU A 139 24.51 7.82 -10.07
C GLU A 139 23.55 8.84 -10.70
N ASP A 140 23.46 8.83 -12.03
CA ASP A 140 22.49 9.66 -12.77
C ASP A 140 21.09 9.11 -12.61
N GLU A 141 20.90 7.79 -12.67
CA GLU A 141 19.62 7.15 -12.34
C GLU A 141 19.19 7.49 -10.91
N LYS A 142 20.14 7.47 -9.96
CA LYS A 142 19.86 7.86 -8.57
C LYS A 142 19.47 9.33 -8.44
N ARG A 143 20.03 10.23 -9.25
CA ARG A 143 19.70 11.66 -9.23
C ARG A 143 18.38 11.96 -9.96
N ALA A 144 18.11 11.29 -11.08
CA ALA A 144 16.91 11.45 -11.90
C ALA A 144 15.66 10.81 -11.26
N SER A 145 15.82 9.76 -10.45
CA SER A 145 14.71 9.05 -9.78
C SER A 145 14.61 9.44 -8.30
N ILE A 146 13.83 10.50 -8.02
CA ILE A 146 13.47 10.93 -6.66
C ILE A 146 12.07 10.43 -6.33
N ASP A 147 12.00 9.55 -5.34
CA ASP A 147 10.75 8.97 -4.89
C ASP A 147 9.98 9.90 -3.96
N THR A 148 8.65 9.90 -4.10
CA THR A 148 7.74 10.46 -3.09
C THR A 148 7.64 9.51 -1.90
N THR A 149 7.35 10.04 -0.73
CA THR A 149 7.15 9.23 0.49
C THR A 149 6.01 8.24 0.30
N GLU A 150 4.93 8.65 -0.36
CA GLU A 150 3.79 7.79 -0.70
C GLU A 150 4.22 6.62 -1.58
N SER A 151 5.09 6.85 -2.56
CA SER A 151 5.62 5.78 -3.41
C SER A 151 6.47 4.78 -2.62
N GLN A 152 7.32 5.24 -1.71
CA GLN A 152 8.09 4.35 -0.83
C GLN A 152 7.17 3.50 0.07
N ILE A 153 6.12 4.12 0.63
CA ILE A 153 5.17 3.43 1.50
C ILE A 153 4.36 2.40 0.70
N ILE A 154 3.73 2.79 -0.42
CA ILE A 154 2.91 1.88 -1.24
C ILE A 154 3.75 0.71 -1.75
N SER A 155 4.98 0.97 -2.19
CA SER A 155 5.84 -0.11 -2.66
C SER A 155 6.27 -1.06 -1.54
N THR A 156 6.48 -0.55 -0.32
CA THR A 156 6.69 -1.40 0.87
C THR A 156 5.46 -2.26 1.17
N LEU A 157 4.25 -1.68 1.07
CA LEU A 157 3.00 -2.43 1.25
C LEU A 157 2.87 -3.57 0.25
N LEU A 158 3.17 -3.30 -1.03
CA LEU A 158 3.08 -4.30 -2.10
C LEU A 158 4.09 -5.43 -1.91
N ARG A 159 5.32 -5.11 -1.51
CA ARG A 159 6.34 -6.12 -1.20
C ARG A 159 5.92 -7.00 -0.03
N MET A 160 5.52 -6.38 1.07
CA MET A 160 5.07 -7.11 2.25
C MET A 160 3.82 -7.93 1.96
N ASP A 161 2.97 -7.51 1.01
CA ASP A 161 1.86 -8.33 0.55
C ASP A 161 2.29 -9.51 -0.32
N HIS A 162 3.26 -9.31 -1.21
CA HIS A 162 3.81 -10.34 -2.07
C HIS A 162 4.46 -11.47 -1.25
N ASP A 163 5.27 -11.10 -0.26
CA ASP A 163 5.99 -12.02 0.62
C ASP A 163 5.09 -12.65 1.70
N CYS A 164 3.86 -12.13 1.88
CA CYS A 164 2.95 -12.55 2.95
C CYS A 164 2.52 -14.01 2.82
N PRO A 165 2.73 -14.85 3.84
CA PRO A 165 2.24 -16.23 3.87
C PRO A 165 0.73 -16.27 3.63
N TRP A 166 0.28 -17.24 2.83
CA TRP A 166 -1.13 -17.37 2.45
C TRP A 166 -2.06 -17.52 3.67
N GLN A 167 -1.58 -18.12 4.76
CA GLN A 167 -2.30 -18.27 6.03
C GLN A 167 -2.61 -16.93 6.70
N ILE A 168 -1.73 -15.94 6.54
CA ILE A 168 -1.91 -14.58 7.06
C ILE A 168 -2.71 -13.75 6.05
N LYS A 169 -2.32 -13.83 4.77
CA LYS A 169 -2.86 -13.02 3.67
C LYS A 169 -4.37 -13.21 3.45
N TYR A 170 -4.86 -14.43 3.64
CA TYR A 170 -6.25 -14.81 3.38
C TYR A 170 -7.07 -15.07 4.65
N ASP A 171 -6.50 -14.91 5.84
CA ASP A 171 -7.25 -14.92 7.10
C ASP A 171 -7.86 -13.55 7.39
N TYR A 172 -9.02 -13.30 6.78
CA TYR A 172 -9.75 -12.04 6.91
C TYR A 172 -10.31 -11.77 8.32
N LYS A 173 -10.34 -12.78 9.19
CA LYS A 173 -10.82 -12.66 10.58
C LYS A 173 -9.67 -12.41 11.57
N PHE A 174 -8.43 -12.43 11.10
CA PHE A 174 -7.22 -12.27 11.91
C PHE A 174 -7.15 -13.27 13.07
N GLN A 175 -7.60 -14.51 12.85
CA GLN A 175 -7.49 -15.60 13.82
C GLN A 175 -6.02 -15.94 14.12
N TRP A 176 -5.12 -15.81 13.14
CA TRP A 176 -3.68 -15.98 13.34
C TRP A 176 -3.13 -15.04 14.41
N LEU A 177 -3.69 -13.82 14.53
CA LEU A 177 -3.28 -12.84 15.53
C LEU A 177 -3.72 -13.29 16.93
N ASP A 178 -4.95 -13.79 17.05
CA ASP A 178 -5.48 -14.32 18.32
C ASP A 178 -4.66 -15.53 18.79
N GLN A 179 -4.26 -16.41 17.87
CA GLN A 179 -3.39 -17.55 18.16
C GLN A 179 -1.99 -17.09 18.57
N LEU A 180 -1.42 -16.10 17.88
CA LEU A 180 -0.11 -15.54 18.22
C LEU A 180 -0.13 -14.89 19.60
N ASP A 181 -1.17 -14.13 19.93
CA ASP A 181 -1.32 -13.50 21.25
C ASP A 181 -1.42 -14.54 22.38
N LYS A 182 -2.18 -15.63 22.16
CA LYS A 182 -2.23 -16.77 23.10
C LYS A 182 -0.88 -17.45 23.26
N LEU A 183 -0.16 -17.67 22.16
CA LEU A 183 1.18 -18.26 22.20
C LEU A 183 2.18 -17.35 22.94
N GLN A 184 2.05 -16.03 22.82
CA GLN A 184 2.88 -15.08 23.56
C GLN A 184 2.54 -15.04 25.05
N SER A 185 1.26 -15.12 25.43
CA SER A 185 0.86 -15.22 26.83
C SER A 185 1.31 -16.53 27.48
N ASP A 186 1.23 -17.65 26.73
CA ASP A 186 1.59 -18.98 27.23
C ASP A 186 3.11 -19.22 27.28
N LYS A 187 3.90 -18.60 26.40
CA LYS A 187 5.37 -18.68 26.43
C LYS A 187 5.99 -17.99 27.65
N ASN A 188 5.28 -17.06 28.29
CA ASN A 188 5.68 -16.55 29.61
C ASN A 188 5.53 -17.62 30.71
N ALA A 189 4.80 -18.71 30.46
CA ALA A 189 4.59 -19.81 31.41
C ALA A 189 5.45 -21.06 31.15
N LYS A 190 5.93 -21.33 29.92
CA LYS A 190 6.79 -22.50 29.65
C LYS A 190 7.86 -22.23 28.58
N LYS A 191 9.14 -22.29 28.99
CA LYS A 191 10.31 -22.43 28.11
C LYS A 191 10.29 -23.78 27.38
N GLY A 192 9.41 -23.92 26.39
CA GLY A 192 9.36 -25.07 25.49
C GLY A 192 10.07 -24.76 24.18
N LYS A 193 11.02 -25.61 23.79
CA LYS A 193 11.65 -25.65 22.46
C LYS A 193 10.55 -25.68 21.39
N ASN A 194 10.30 -24.57 20.70
CA ASN A 194 9.45 -24.55 19.51
C ASN A 194 10.09 -23.67 18.45
N ASN A 195 10.18 -24.22 17.23
CA ASN A 195 10.62 -23.62 15.96
C ASN A 195 10.61 -22.09 15.95
N GLY A 196 11.74 -21.46 16.29
CA GLY A 196 11.85 -20.00 16.43
C GLY A 196 11.54 -19.25 15.13
N ASN A 197 11.85 -19.85 13.97
CA ASN A 197 11.73 -19.19 12.67
C ASN A 197 10.29 -18.97 12.22
N GLU A 198 9.38 -19.91 12.45
CA GLU A 198 7.97 -19.75 12.05
C GLU A 198 7.30 -18.64 12.86
N VAL A 199 7.48 -18.64 14.18
CA VAL A 199 6.93 -17.61 15.08
C VAL A 199 7.50 -16.22 14.75
N LEU A 200 8.78 -16.14 14.40
CA LEU A 200 9.42 -14.87 14.04
C LEU A 200 8.75 -14.23 12.81
N ALA A 201 8.40 -15.02 11.79
CA ALA A 201 7.70 -14.50 10.62
C ALA A 201 6.34 -13.88 10.99
N TYR A 202 5.51 -14.57 11.79
CA TYR A 202 4.22 -14.03 12.26
C TYR A 202 4.40 -12.74 13.09
N LEU A 203 5.46 -12.64 13.90
CA LEU A 203 5.76 -11.43 14.66
C LEU A 203 6.14 -10.25 13.76
N THR A 204 6.95 -10.49 12.73
CA THR A 204 7.30 -9.47 11.74
C THR A 204 6.05 -8.93 11.04
N TYR A 205 5.14 -9.81 10.61
CA TYR A 205 3.88 -9.39 10.00
C TYR A 205 2.96 -8.64 10.97
N LYS A 206 2.88 -9.08 12.24
CA LYS A 206 2.16 -8.34 13.29
C LYS A 206 2.71 -6.93 13.46
N GLN A 207 4.03 -6.77 13.56
CA GLN A 207 4.67 -5.46 13.71
C GLN A 207 4.43 -4.57 12.47
N PHE A 208 4.59 -5.13 11.28
CA PHE A 208 4.32 -4.42 10.03
C PHE A 208 2.88 -3.94 9.95
N LEU A 209 1.89 -4.83 10.11
CA LEU A 209 0.47 -4.47 10.03
C LEU A 209 0.07 -3.49 11.14
N THR A 210 0.62 -3.62 12.35
CA THR A 210 0.42 -2.64 13.43
C THR A 210 0.96 -1.27 13.03
N THR A 211 2.12 -1.22 12.37
CA THR A 211 2.74 0.03 11.90
C THR A 211 1.88 0.68 10.81
N VAL A 212 1.38 -0.10 9.86
CA VAL A 212 0.44 0.38 8.83
C VAL A 212 -0.84 0.92 9.47
N MET A 213 -1.40 0.22 10.46
CA MET A 213 -2.59 0.70 11.17
C MET A 213 -2.33 2.00 11.94
N ARG A 214 -1.16 2.16 12.56
CA ARG A 214 -0.76 3.43 13.20
C ARG A 214 -0.62 4.56 12.18
N LEU A 215 -0.02 4.30 11.02
CA LEU A 215 0.06 5.25 9.92
C LEU A 215 -1.34 5.68 9.45
N ASN A 216 -2.25 4.71 9.29
CA ASN A 216 -3.63 4.93 8.93
C ASN A 216 -4.36 5.84 9.93
N GLU A 217 -4.15 5.66 11.24
CA GLU A 217 -4.73 6.56 12.24
C GLU A 217 -4.10 7.96 12.21
N SER A 218 -2.78 8.06 12.08
CA SER A 218 -2.07 9.36 12.08
C SER A 218 -2.42 10.24 10.88
N LEU A 219 -2.64 9.63 9.71
CA LEU A 219 -2.90 10.35 8.45
C LEU A 219 -4.37 10.30 8.01
N GLY A 220 -5.24 9.60 8.75
CA GLY A 220 -6.63 9.40 8.37
C GLY A 220 -6.77 8.59 7.07
N LEU A 221 -6.07 7.46 6.97
CA LEU A 221 -6.06 6.57 5.80
C LEU A 221 -6.70 5.22 6.11
N CYS A 222 -6.86 4.41 5.06
CA CYS A 222 -7.37 3.04 5.04
C CYS A 222 -6.53 2.14 4.11
N LEU A 223 -5.19 2.17 4.25
CA LEU A 223 -4.24 1.33 3.49
C LEU A 223 -4.40 -0.17 3.79
#